data_AF-A0A3C0N2M3-F1
#
_entry.id   AF-A0A3C0N2M3-F1
#
_cell.length_a   1.000
_cell.length_b   1.000
_cell.length_c   1.000
_cell.angle_alpha   90.00
_cell.angle_beta   90.00
_cell.angle_gamma   90.00
#
_symmetry.space_group_name_H-M   'P 1'
#
loop_
_entity.id
_entity.type
_entity.pdbx_description
1 polymer ?
#
loop_
_entity_poly.entity_id
_entity_poly.type
_entity_poly.pdbx_seq_one_letter_code
_entity_poly.pdbx_strand_id
1 'polypeptide(L)' 'MPSRKVIVIGAGIGGLTAGALLARRGYQVLVLD' A
#
# COMPACT_ATOMS: atom_id res chain seq x y z
N MET A 1 -12.70 -8.27 -11.80
CA MET A 1 -12.66 -8.46 -10.33
C MET A 1 -12.35 -7.12 -9.69
N PRO A 2 -13.09 -6.66 -8.66
CA PRO A 2 -12.75 -5.41 -7.99
C PRO A 2 -11.35 -5.51 -7.35
N SER A 3 -10.49 -4.51 -7.59
CA SER A 3 -9.19 -4.40 -6.92
C SER A 3 -9.40 -4.20 -5.42
N ARG A 4 -8.73 -5.00 -4.59
CA ARG A 4 -8.79 -4.83 -3.12
C ARG A 4 -8.03 -3.55 -2.76
N LYS A 5 -8.70 -2.60 -2.12
CA LYS A 5 -8.14 -1.31 -1.69
C LYS A 5 -7.47 -1.44 -0.32
N VAL A 6 -6.30 -0.83 -0.14
CA VAL A 6 -5.54 -0.82 1.11
C VAL A 6 -5.03 0.59 1.40
N ILE A 7 -5.13 1.02 2.66
CA ILE A 7 -4.53 2.28 3.14
C ILE A 7 -3.37 1.91 4.07
N VAL A 8 -2.20 2.51 3.84
CA VAL A 8 -1.03 2.42 4.71
C VAL A 8 -0.85 3.78 5.39
N ILE A 9 -0.74 3.78 6.72
CA ILE A 9 -0.55 4.99 7.54
C ILE A 9 0.92 5.02 8.01
N GLY A 10 1.61 6.14 7.74
CA GLY A 10 3.03 6.39 7.97
C GLY A 10 3.88 6.14 6.72
N ALA A 11 4.69 7.13 6.31
CA ALA A 11 5.58 7.07 5.14
C ALA A 11 7.05 6.73 5.47
N GLY A 12 7.31 6.14 6.64
CA GLY A 12 8.63 5.58 6.98
C GLY A 12 8.99 4.36 6.13
N ILE A 13 10.21 3.82 6.33
CA ILE A 13 10.72 2.68 5.55
C ILE A 13 9.80 1.46 5.58
N GLY A 14 9.17 1.18 6.73
CA GLY A 14 8.21 0.08 6.84
C GLY A 14 6.93 0.34 6.05
N GLY A 15 6.39 1.56 6.09
CA GLY A 15 5.16 1.95 5.40
C GLY A 15 5.30 1.94 3.88
N LEU A 16 6.36 2.54 3.35
CA LEU A 16 6.64 2.53 1.91
C LEU A 16 6.95 1.12 1.40
N THR A 17 7.68 0.31 2.18
CA THR A 17 7.95 -1.09 1.82
C THR A 17 6.67 -1.91 1.77
N ALA A 18 5.81 -1.78 2.79
CA ALA A 18 4.51 -2.45 2.81
C ALA A 18 3.64 -2.03 1.61
N GLY A 19 3.56 -0.72 1.34
CA GLY A 19 2.79 -0.19 0.22
C GLY A 19 3.29 -0.69 -1.14
N ALA A 20 4.61 -0.71 -1.36
CA ALA A 20 5.20 -1.21 -2.59
C ALA A 20 4.95 -2.72 -2.80
N LEU A 21 5.09 -3.54 -1.75
CA LEU A 21 4.82 -4.98 -1.82
C LEU A 21 3.34 -5.28 -2.07
N LEU A 22 2.44 -4.50 -1.48
CA LEU A 22 1.00 -4.61 -1.70
C LEU A 22 0.62 -4.19 -3.14
N ALA A 23 1.17 -3.08 -3.64
CA ALA A 23 0.95 -2.65 -5.02
C ALA A 23 1.42 -3.71 -6.03
N ARG A 24 2.60 -4.32 -5.80
CA ARG A 24 3.13 -5.44 -6.62
C ARG A 24 2.22 -6.67 -6.62
N ARG A 25 1.42 -6.88 -5.58
CA ARG A 25 0.44 -7.98 -5.48
C ARG A 25 -0.93 -7.64 -6.08
N GLY A 26 -1.08 -6.46 -6.71
CA GLY A 26 -2.31 -6.03 -7.38
C GLY A 26 -3.33 -5.34 -6.46
N TYR A 27 -2.92 -4.94 -5.25
CA TYR A 27 -3.76 -4.12 -4.38
C TYR A 27 -3.71 -2.66 -4.84
N GLN A 28 -4.83 -1.95 -4.73
CA GLN A 28 -4.86 -0.51 -4.90
C GLN A 28 -4.46 0.14 -3.57
N VAL A 29 -3.26 0.70 -3.50
CA VAL A 29 -2.66 1.22 -2.27
C VAL A 29 -2.73 2.74 -2.23
N LEU A 30 -3.17 3.30 -1.11
CA LEU A 30 -3.01 4.71 -0.74
C LEU A 30 -2.09 4.79 0.49
N VAL A 31 -0.99 5.54 0.40
CA VAL A 31 -0.12 5.82 1.54
C VAL A 31 -0.42 7.23 2.04
N LEU A 32 -0.65 7.36 3.34
CA LEU A 32 -0.80 8.63 4.04
C LEU A 32 0.33 8.73 5.06
N ASP A 33 0.94 9.91 5.21
CA ASP A 33 1.94 10.16 6.25
C ASP A 33 1.29 10.67 7.53
#